data_AF-A0A3N5TSA7-F1
#
_entry.id   AF-A0A3N5TSA7-F1
#
_cell.length_a   1.000
_cell.length_b   1.000
_cell.length_c   1.000
_cell.angle_alpha   90.00
_cell.angle_beta   90.00
_cell.angle_gamma   90.00
#
_symmetry.space_group_name_H-M   'P 1'
#
loop_
_entity.id
_entity.type
_entity.pdbx_description
1 polymer ?
#
loop_
_entity_poly.entity_id
_entity_poly.type
_entity_poly.pdbx_seq_one_letter_code
_entity_poly.pdbx_strand_id
1 'polypeptide(L)'
;MSDKAVTADKTLFTPFNVIAGFIIIIGSVITILRFTGGLAAVTNLSDNNPWGLWIGFDLLVGVALAAGGFVTSSAVYLFGMKKYHSAVRPAILTGFLGYALVVFALHYDVGRPWRLPYPFIIQSGTTSLLFEVGACVALYLTVLFLEFTPAPLEWLGLKKVRALIVKMTLVLTIFGVVLSTLHQSSLGALFLIAPSKLHPLWYSPYLPVYFFVSSIIAGLSMVIFESTLSHHYFAEKMDETHLSENEGVTLGFAKAASFVLAGYFIIKIIGISFSDNWYLLGTSYGIWFLVEILGFVALPSFLYAVGV
;
A
#
# COMPACT_ATOMS: atom_id res chain seq x y z
N MET A 1 33.72 17.86 -33.90
CA MET A 1 34.75 18.02 -32.86
C MET A 1 34.32 17.22 -31.65
N SER A 2 35.03 16.11 -31.42
CA SER A 2 35.14 15.28 -30.22
C SER A 2 33.93 15.17 -29.29
N ASP A 3 33.21 14.05 -29.44
CA ASP A 3 32.63 13.33 -28.31
C ASP A 3 33.72 13.09 -27.27
N LYS A 4 33.66 13.81 -26.15
CA LYS A 4 34.30 13.43 -24.89
C LYS A 4 33.20 13.40 -23.85
N ALA A 5 32.35 12.38 -23.95
CA ALA A 5 31.63 11.90 -22.79
C ALA A 5 32.68 11.49 -21.76
N VAL A 6 32.80 12.30 -20.70
CA VAL A 6 33.59 11.97 -19.52
C VAL A 6 32.98 10.70 -18.96
N THR A 7 33.60 9.56 -19.27
CA THR A 7 33.39 8.30 -18.56
C THR A 7 33.96 8.50 -17.17
N ALA A 8 33.18 9.12 -16.29
CA ALA A 8 33.42 9.04 -14.87
C ALA A 8 33.33 7.56 -14.51
N ASP A 9 34.44 6.98 -14.06
CA ASP A 9 34.48 5.65 -13.47
C ASP A 9 33.47 5.62 -12.32
N LYS A 10 32.26 5.11 -12.60
CA LYS A 10 31.24 4.90 -11.57
C LYS A 10 31.73 3.74 -10.71
N THR A 11 32.49 4.06 -9.67
CA THR A 11 32.92 3.09 -8.67
C THR A 11 31.70 2.39 -8.10
N LEU A 12 31.67 1.06 -8.16
CA LEU A 12 30.57 0.24 -7.63
C LEU A 12 30.37 0.43 -6.11
N PHE A 13 31.37 0.98 -5.41
CA PHE A 13 31.34 1.30 -3.99
C PHE A 13 30.84 2.73 -3.69
N THR A 14 29.61 3.04 -4.10
CA THR A 14 28.93 4.22 -3.56
C THR A 14 28.39 3.91 -2.15
N PRO A 15 28.23 4.91 -1.26
CA PRO A 15 27.64 4.70 0.06
C PRO A 15 26.29 3.96 0.00
N PHE A 16 25.48 4.27 -1.01
CA PHE A 16 24.22 3.59 -1.28
C PHE A 16 24.40 2.11 -1.58
N ASN A 17 25.32 1.75 -2.49
CA ASN A 17 25.57 0.36 -2.86
C ASN A 17 26.15 -0.45 -1.69
N VAL A 18 26.95 0.18 -0.83
CA VAL A 18 27.48 -0.46 0.39
C VAL A 18 26.35 -0.77 1.37
N ILE A 19 25.47 0.19 1.64
CA ILE A 19 24.30 -0.02 2.51
C ILE A 19 23.37 -1.08 1.92
N ALA A 20 23.06 -1.00 0.62
CA ALA A 20 22.24 -1.99 -0.07
C ALA A 20 22.87 -3.40 -0.01
N GLY A 21 24.18 -3.50 -0.23
CA GLY A 21 24.92 -4.75 -0.10
C GLY A 21 24.84 -5.34 1.31
N PHE A 22 24.97 -4.50 2.34
CA PHE A 22 24.82 -4.92 3.74
C PHE A 22 23.41 -5.43 4.05
N ILE A 23 22.38 -4.73 3.58
CA ILE A 23 20.96 -5.17 3.71
C ILE A 23 20.75 -6.51 3.02
N ILE A 24 21.28 -6.70 1.81
CA ILE A 24 21.16 -7.96 1.06
C ILE A 24 21.86 -9.10 1.79
N ILE A 25 23.06 -8.87 2.33
CA ILE A 25 23.81 -9.89 3.07
C ILE A 25 23.05 -10.31 4.32
N ILE A 26 22.63 -9.35 5.16
CA ILE A 26 21.86 -9.64 6.37
C ILE A 26 20.54 -10.32 6.01
N GLY A 27 19.81 -9.78 5.04
CA GLY A 27 18.55 -10.34 4.57
C GLY A 27 18.73 -11.78 4.09
N SER A 28 19.79 -12.09 3.35
CA SER A 28 20.09 -13.45 2.88
C SER A 28 20.39 -14.41 4.04
N VAL A 29 21.14 -13.97 5.04
CA VAL A 29 21.40 -14.77 6.24
C VAL A 29 20.09 -15.06 6.99
N ILE A 30 19.25 -14.04 7.19
CA ILE A 30 17.94 -14.20 7.83
C ILE A 30 17.04 -15.14 7.01
N THR A 31 17.04 -15.03 5.67
CA THR A 31 16.31 -15.93 4.79
C THR A 31 16.72 -17.39 4.99
N ILE A 32 18.03 -17.67 5.03
CA ILE A 32 18.53 -19.03 5.27
C ILE A 32 18.07 -19.54 6.64
N LEU A 33 18.20 -18.73 7.69
CA LEU A 33 17.75 -19.07 9.04
C LEU A 33 16.24 -19.34 9.09
N ARG A 34 15.44 -18.52 8.39
CA ARG A 34 13.99 -18.65 8.32
C ARG A 34 13.57 -19.99 7.71
N PHE A 35 14.19 -20.39 6.60
CA PHE A 35 13.82 -21.60 5.88
C PHE A 35 14.44 -22.88 6.47
N THR A 36 15.50 -22.77 7.27
CA THR A 36 16.15 -23.92 7.93
C THR A 36 15.69 -24.12 9.38
N GLY A 37 15.58 -23.04 10.16
CA GLY A 37 15.15 -23.03 11.56
C GLY A 37 13.67 -22.72 11.79
N GLY A 38 12.92 -22.42 10.72
CA GLY A 38 11.50 -22.05 10.80
C GLY A 38 11.27 -20.62 11.29
N LEU A 39 10.00 -20.28 11.56
CA LEU A 39 9.61 -18.93 12.00
C LEU A 39 10.29 -18.55 13.32
N ALA A 40 10.32 -19.46 14.30
CA ALA A 40 10.87 -19.20 15.62
C ALA A 40 12.37 -18.81 15.63
N ALA A 41 13.13 -19.18 14.59
CA ALA A 41 14.55 -18.86 14.51
C ALA A 41 14.82 -17.39 14.14
N VAL A 42 13.84 -16.73 13.51
CA VAL A 42 14.00 -15.35 12.99
C VAL A 42 12.93 -14.39 13.49
N THR A 43 11.84 -14.92 14.06
CA THR A 43 10.73 -14.13 14.57
C THR A 43 10.62 -14.32 16.08
N ASN A 44 10.45 -13.21 16.80
CA ASN A 44 10.15 -13.23 18.24
C ASN A 44 8.63 -13.33 18.47
N LEU A 45 7.96 -14.21 17.71
CA LEU A 45 6.52 -14.43 17.80
C LEU A 45 6.20 -15.34 18.99
N SER A 46 4.98 -15.18 19.51
CA SER A 46 4.44 -16.02 20.59
C SER A 46 3.01 -16.40 20.27
N ASP A 47 2.47 -17.42 20.95
CA ASP A 47 1.06 -17.81 20.80
C ASP A 47 0.09 -16.66 21.14
N ASN A 48 0.54 -15.70 21.96
CA ASN A 48 -0.22 -14.50 22.26
C ASN A 48 -0.18 -13.45 21.14
N ASN A 49 0.95 -13.34 20.43
CA ASN A 49 1.18 -12.37 19.35
C ASN A 49 1.74 -13.09 18.11
N PRO A 50 0.90 -13.79 17.34
CA PRO A 50 1.35 -14.66 16.26
C PRO A 50 1.67 -13.92 14.96
N TRP A 51 1.31 -12.64 14.84
CA TRP A 51 1.57 -11.82 13.64
C TRP A 51 2.78 -10.89 13.82
N GLY A 52 2.89 -10.29 15.02
CA GLY A 52 4.01 -9.41 15.37
C GLY A 52 4.27 -8.32 14.34
N LEU A 53 5.54 -7.96 14.18
CA LEU A 53 5.97 -6.92 13.24
C LEU A 53 5.99 -7.38 11.78
N TRP A 54 6.01 -8.69 11.51
CA TRP A 54 6.07 -9.21 10.14
C TRP A 54 4.76 -8.86 9.43
N ILE A 55 3.70 -9.61 9.69
CA ILE A 55 2.36 -9.35 9.13
C ILE A 55 1.86 -7.93 9.44
N GLY A 56 2.19 -7.39 10.62
CA GLY A 56 1.79 -6.05 11.01
C GLY A 56 2.35 -4.95 10.10
N PHE A 57 3.60 -5.06 9.66
CA PHE A 57 4.23 -4.05 8.81
C PHE A 57 4.15 -4.41 7.33
N ASP A 58 4.54 -5.62 6.93
CA ASP A 58 4.58 -5.98 5.51
C ASP A 58 3.18 -6.06 4.89
N LEU A 59 2.22 -6.66 5.58
CA LEU A 59 0.90 -6.92 5.05
C LEU A 59 -0.04 -5.77 5.37
N LEU A 60 -0.19 -5.38 6.64
CA LEU A 60 -1.18 -4.34 6.99
C LEU A 60 -0.74 -2.96 6.47
N VAL A 61 0.51 -2.56 6.68
CA VAL A 61 1.02 -1.26 6.21
C VAL A 61 1.43 -1.31 4.74
N GLY A 62 2.18 -2.33 4.31
CA GLY A 62 2.65 -2.43 2.93
C GLY A 62 1.52 -2.50 1.90
N VAL A 63 0.45 -3.25 2.16
CA VAL A 63 -0.72 -3.29 1.27
C VAL A 63 -1.46 -1.95 1.26
N ALA A 64 -1.54 -1.24 2.39
CA ALA A 64 -2.15 0.09 2.44
C ALA A 64 -1.35 1.12 1.62
N LEU A 65 -0.01 1.05 1.61
CA LEU A 65 0.83 1.94 0.79
C LEU A 65 0.65 1.68 -0.71
N ALA A 66 0.35 0.44 -1.09
CA ALA A 66 0.07 0.06 -2.48
C ALA A 66 -1.32 0.52 -2.99
N ALA A 67 -2.15 1.12 -2.14
CA ALA A 67 -3.49 1.60 -2.48
C ALA A 67 -3.51 2.74 -3.52
N GLY A 68 -2.38 3.40 -3.77
CA GLY A 68 -2.26 4.53 -4.71
C GLY A 68 -2.78 4.19 -6.12
N GLY A 69 -2.59 2.94 -6.56
CA GLY A 69 -3.04 2.45 -7.87
C GLY A 69 -4.56 2.56 -8.05
N PHE A 70 -5.36 1.90 -7.20
CA PHE A 70 -6.82 1.99 -7.36
C PHE A 70 -7.35 3.40 -7.08
N VAL A 71 -6.81 4.12 -6.10
CA VAL A 71 -7.28 5.47 -5.77
C VAL A 71 -7.11 6.42 -6.97
N THR A 72 -5.93 6.40 -7.58
CA THR A 72 -5.62 7.25 -8.73
C THR A 72 -6.38 6.83 -9.99
N SER A 73 -6.43 5.52 -10.29
CA SER A 73 -7.20 5.01 -11.42
C SER A 73 -8.70 5.31 -11.28
N SER A 74 -9.26 5.22 -10.07
CA SER A 74 -10.66 5.58 -9.80
C SER A 74 -10.92 7.05 -10.05
N ALA A 75 -10.08 7.92 -9.51
CA ALA A 75 -10.21 9.37 -9.69
C ALA A 75 -10.26 9.74 -11.17
N VAL A 76 -9.40 9.14 -11.99
CA VAL A 76 -9.29 9.47 -13.42
C VAL A 76 -10.36 8.78 -14.26
N TYR A 77 -10.53 7.46 -14.13
CA TYR A 77 -11.38 6.69 -15.05
C TYR A 77 -12.84 6.57 -14.61
N LEU A 78 -13.14 6.58 -13.30
CA LEU A 78 -14.51 6.52 -12.79
C LEU A 78 -15.09 7.91 -12.55
N PHE A 79 -14.34 8.77 -11.87
CA PHE A 79 -14.77 10.13 -11.55
C PHE A 79 -14.40 11.16 -12.63
N GLY A 80 -13.71 10.75 -13.69
CA GLY A 80 -13.42 11.61 -14.85
C GLY A 80 -12.43 12.74 -14.58
N MET A 81 -11.63 12.67 -13.52
CA MET A 81 -10.67 13.71 -13.12
C MET A 81 -9.42 13.68 -14.01
N LYS A 82 -9.57 14.07 -15.28
CA LYS A 82 -8.52 13.99 -16.32
C LYS A 82 -7.20 14.67 -15.96
N LYS A 83 -7.23 15.67 -15.07
CA LYS A 83 -6.03 16.38 -14.58
C LYS A 83 -5.01 15.51 -13.84
N TYR A 84 -5.40 14.30 -13.40
CA TYR A 84 -4.51 13.39 -12.70
C TYR A 84 -4.03 12.22 -13.58
N HIS A 85 -4.25 12.30 -14.90
CA HIS A 85 -3.93 11.21 -15.81
C HIS A 85 -2.42 10.87 -15.83
N SER A 86 -1.56 11.88 -15.68
CA SER A 86 -0.11 11.75 -15.55
C SER A 86 0.32 10.88 -14.36
N ALA A 87 -0.46 10.84 -13.27
CA ALA A 87 -0.16 10.02 -12.10
C ALA A 87 -0.59 8.56 -12.22
N VAL A 88 -1.45 8.22 -13.19
CA VAL A 88 -2.07 6.88 -13.28
C VAL A 88 -1.03 5.78 -13.51
N ARG A 89 -0.13 5.97 -14.47
CA ARG A 89 0.86 4.94 -14.82
C ARG A 89 1.85 4.68 -13.66
N PRO A 90 2.46 5.70 -13.03
CA PRO A 90 3.27 5.50 -11.83
C PRO A 90 2.50 4.82 -10.69
N ALA A 91 1.28 5.28 -10.40
CA ALA A 91 0.48 4.73 -9.30
C ALA A 91 0.11 3.25 -9.52
N ILE A 92 -0.25 2.85 -10.74
CA ILE A 92 -0.52 1.44 -11.08
C ILE A 92 0.74 0.59 -10.93
N LEU A 93 1.91 1.10 -11.37
CA LEU A 93 3.18 0.40 -11.21
C LEU A 93 3.49 0.16 -9.73
N THR A 94 3.37 1.19 -8.89
CA THR A 94 3.55 1.09 -7.44
C THR A 94 2.57 0.09 -6.83
N GLY A 95 1.29 0.16 -7.20
CA GLY A 95 0.28 -0.79 -6.73
C GLY A 95 0.64 -2.24 -7.10
N PHE A 96 1.02 -2.48 -8.35
CA PHE A 96 1.43 -3.80 -8.84
C PHE A 96 2.66 -4.33 -8.10
N LEU A 97 3.72 -3.52 -8.00
CA LEU A 97 4.95 -3.92 -7.30
C LEU A 97 4.69 -4.16 -5.81
N GLY A 98 3.92 -3.28 -5.15
CA GLY A 98 3.57 -3.43 -3.75
C GLY A 98 2.83 -4.74 -3.47
N TYR A 99 1.78 -5.04 -4.25
CA TYR A 99 1.04 -6.31 -4.10
C TYR A 99 1.89 -7.53 -4.45
N ALA A 100 2.77 -7.45 -5.46
CA ALA A 100 3.69 -8.53 -5.79
C ALA A 100 4.69 -8.79 -4.66
N LEU A 101 5.23 -7.74 -4.04
CA LEU A 101 6.12 -7.84 -2.89
C LEU A 101 5.40 -8.40 -1.65
N VAL A 102 4.13 -8.07 -1.43
CA VAL A 102 3.33 -8.67 -0.35
C VAL A 102 3.14 -10.16 -0.57
N VAL A 103 2.84 -10.61 -1.80
CA VAL A 103 2.77 -12.04 -2.09
C VAL A 103 4.12 -12.71 -1.85
N PHE A 104 5.24 -12.06 -2.18
CA PHE A 104 6.57 -12.57 -1.84
C PHE A 104 6.81 -12.62 -0.33
N ALA A 105 6.46 -11.57 0.42
CA ALA A 105 6.56 -11.51 1.88
C ALA A 105 5.75 -12.61 2.56
N LEU A 106 4.55 -12.93 2.06
CA LEU A 106 3.73 -14.03 2.55
C LEU A 106 4.45 -15.39 2.50
N HIS A 107 5.38 -15.61 1.58
CA HIS A 107 6.18 -16.84 1.55
C HIS A 107 7.11 -16.96 2.77
N TYR A 108 7.43 -15.84 3.40
CA TYR A 108 8.19 -15.73 4.65
C TYR A 108 7.31 -15.73 5.90
N ASP A 109 6.09 -15.23 5.82
CA ASP A 109 5.19 -15.17 6.98
C ASP A 109 4.54 -16.50 7.31
N VAL A 110 4.21 -17.30 6.29
CA VAL A 110 3.49 -18.56 6.52
C VAL A 110 4.44 -19.72 6.79
N GLY A 111 4.16 -20.52 7.82
CA GLY A 111 5.02 -21.66 8.16
C GLY A 111 5.18 -22.73 7.07
N ARG A 112 4.26 -22.79 6.08
CA ARG A 112 4.33 -23.71 4.94
C ARG A 112 3.99 -22.98 3.62
N PRO A 113 4.95 -22.25 3.02
CA PRO A 113 4.68 -21.40 1.86
C PRO A 113 4.21 -22.16 0.62
N TRP A 114 4.68 -23.39 0.41
CA TRP A 114 4.22 -24.25 -0.70
C TRP A 114 2.73 -24.62 -0.62
N ARG A 115 2.06 -24.40 0.52
CA ARG A 115 0.61 -24.60 0.67
C ARG A 115 -0.22 -23.34 0.42
N LEU A 116 0.38 -22.20 0.09
CA LEU A 116 -0.37 -20.98 -0.25
C LEU A 116 -1.41 -21.19 -1.37
N PRO A 117 -1.17 -22.00 -2.42
CA PRO A 117 -2.19 -22.27 -3.45
C PRO A 117 -3.31 -23.22 -3.02
N TYR A 118 -3.11 -23.98 -1.93
CA TYR A 118 -4.02 -25.06 -1.51
C TYR A 118 -5.47 -24.58 -1.26
N PRO A 119 -5.72 -23.44 -0.60
CA PRO A 119 -7.08 -22.97 -0.36
C PRO A 119 -7.84 -22.59 -1.64
N PHE A 120 -7.13 -22.23 -2.71
CA PHE A 120 -7.74 -21.80 -3.97
C PHE A 120 -8.05 -22.95 -4.91
N ILE A 121 -7.32 -24.06 -4.81
CA ILE A 121 -7.39 -25.17 -5.78
C ILE A 121 -8.04 -26.41 -5.18
N ILE A 122 -7.70 -26.77 -3.93
CA ILE A 122 -8.07 -28.06 -3.35
C ILE A 122 -9.21 -27.91 -2.34
N GLN A 123 -9.09 -26.99 -1.38
CA GLN A 123 -10.07 -26.85 -0.31
C GLN A 123 -10.31 -25.37 0.03
N SER A 124 -11.41 -24.84 -0.49
CA SER A 124 -11.81 -23.46 -0.24
C SER A 124 -12.38 -23.28 1.17
N GLY A 125 -11.89 -22.26 1.87
CA GLY A 125 -12.36 -21.85 3.19
C GLY A 125 -13.33 -20.68 3.11
N THR A 126 -14.45 -20.81 2.40
CA THR A 126 -15.35 -19.68 2.07
C THR A 126 -15.97 -18.97 3.27
N THR A 127 -15.93 -19.58 4.46
CA THR A 127 -16.37 -19.00 5.73
C THR A 127 -15.29 -18.20 6.46
N SER A 128 -14.04 -18.23 5.97
CA SER A 128 -12.90 -17.56 6.60
C SER A 128 -12.63 -16.20 5.96
N LEU A 129 -12.55 -15.16 6.80
CA LEU A 129 -12.09 -13.82 6.40
C LEU A 129 -10.69 -13.85 5.76
N LEU A 130 -9.81 -14.74 6.24
CA LEU A 130 -8.45 -14.84 5.69
C LEU A 130 -8.44 -15.45 4.28
N PHE A 131 -9.38 -16.34 3.98
CA PHE A 131 -9.57 -16.87 2.63
C PHE A 131 -10.09 -15.79 1.69
N GLU A 132 -11.08 -15.01 2.13
CA GLU A 132 -11.61 -13.87 1.36
C GLU A 132 -10.50 -12.85 1.06
N VAL A 133 -9.71 -12.46 2.07
CA VAL A 133 -8.55 -11.59 1.92
C VAL A 133 -7.57 -12.14 0.89
N GLY A 134 -7.17 -13.41 1.02
CA GLY A 134 -6.26 -14.05 0.07
C GLY A 134 -6.79 -14.09 -1.37
N ALA A 135 -8.09 -14.38 -1.54
CA ALA A 135 -8.74 -14.39 -2.85
C ALA A 135 -8.77 -12.99 -3.47
N CYS A 136 -9.12 -11.97 -2.68
CA CYS A 136 -9.17 -10.59 -3.15
C CYS A 136 -7.77 -10.08 -3.53
N VAL A 137 -6.73 -10.39 -2.75
CA VAL A 137 -5.32 -10.07 -3.09
C VAL A 137 -4.90 -10.71 -4.41
N ALA A 138 -5.20 -12.00 -4.60
CA ALA A 138 -4.83 -12.72 -5.83
C ALA A 138 -5.54 -12.17 -7.07
N LEU A 139 -6.84 -11.91 -6.97
CA LEU A 139 -7.63 -11.31 -8.05
C LEU A 139 -7.18 -9.88 -8.33
N TYR A 140 -6.94 -9.08 -7.29
CA TYR A 140 -6.53 -7.68 -7.47
C TYR A 140 -5.11 -7.56 -8.03
N LEU A 141 -4.18 -8.41 -7.62
CA LEU A 141 -2.85 -8.50 -8.24
C LEU A 141 -2.96 -8.84 -9.74
N THR A 142 -3.90 -9.72 -10.11
CA THR A 142 -4.18 -10.03 -11.52
C THR A 142 -4.73 -8.81 -12.26
N VAL A 143 -5.65 -8.06 -11.66
CA VAL A 143 -6.17 -6.80 -12.24
C VAL A 143 -5.04 -5.77 -12.41
N LEU A 144 -4.23 -5.55 -11.38
CA LEU A 144 -3.08 -4.64 -11.41
C LEU A 144 -2.07 -5.04 -12.48
N PHE A 145 -1.79 -6.33 -12.62
CA PHE A 145 -0.94 -6.85 -13.69
C PHE A 145 -1.50 -6.49 -15.06
N LEU A 146 -2.80 -6.69 -15.28
CA LEU A 146 -3.47 -6.32 -16.54
C LEU A 146 -3.48 -4.80 -16.77
N GLU A 147 -3.71 -3.99 -15.74
CA GLU A 147 -3.66 -2.52 -15.82
C GLU A 147 -2.25 -1.99 -16.08
N PHE A 148 -1.21 -2.67 -15.59
CA PHE A 148 0.20 -2.35 -15.83
C PHE A 148 0.66 -2.74 -17.25
N THR A 149 0.13 -3.84 -17.79
CA THR A 149 0.54 -4.47 -19.06
C THR A 149 0.56 -3.56 -20.30
N PRO A 150 -0.27 -2.50 -20.46
CA PRO A 150 -0.19 -1.59 -21.60
C PRO A 150 1.18 -0.92 -21.77
N ALA A 151 1.91 -0.65 -20.68
CA ALA A 151 3.24 -0.03 -20.73
C ALA A 151 4.29 -0.96 -21.38
N PRO A 152 4.52 -2.20 -20.92
CA PRO A 152 5.42 -3.12 -21.60
C PRO A 152 4.94 -3.51 -23.01
N LEU A 153 3.62 -3.61 -23.26
CA LEU A 153 3.10 -3.88 -24.62
C LEU A 153 3.36 -2.74 -25.60
N GLU A 154 3.34 -1.49 -25.13
CA GLU A 154 3.71 -0.31 -25.90
C GLU A 154 5.20 -0.37 -26.29
N TRP A 155 6.06 -0.72 -25.33
CA TRP A 155 7.49 -0.93 -25.58
C TRP A 155 7.78 -2.08 -26.55
N LEU A 156 7.06 -3.18 -26.46
CA LEU A 156 7.17 -4.34 -27.38
C LEU A 156 6.50 -4.13 -28.75
N GLY A 157 5.80 -3.01 -28.97
CA GLY A 157 5.11 -2.72 -30.23
C GLY A 157 3.86 -3.55 -30.51
N LEU A 158 3.30 -4.25 -29.50
CA LEU A 158 2.14 -5.15 -29.65
C LEU A 158 0.80 -4.39 -29.63
N LYS A 159 0.55 -3.61 -30.69
CA LYS A 159 -0.59 -2.68 -30.80
C LYS A 159 -1.97 -3.32 -30.60
N LYS A 160 -2.20 -4.54 -31.12
CA LYS A 160 -3.50 -5.23 -31.03
C LYS A 160 -3.87 -5.60 -29.59
N VAL A 161 -2.93 -6.21 -28.87
CA VAL A 161 -3.12 -6.63 -27.49
C VAL A 161 -3.26 -5.41 -26.60
N ARG A 162 -2.42 -4.37 -26.81
CA ARG A 162 -2.54 -3.10 -26.09
C ARG A 162 -3.94 -2.48 -26.25
N ALA A 163 -4.46 -2.41 -27.49
CA ALA A 163 -5.78 -1.83 -27.75
C ALA A 163 -6.90 -2.58 -27.02
N LEU A 164 -6.81 -3.91 -26.93
CA LEU A 164 -7.76 -4.73 -26.17
C LEU A 164 -7.73 -4.38 -24.68
N ILE A 165 -6.54 -4.34 -24.07
CA ILE A 165 -6.39 -4.04 -22.63
C ILE A 165 -6.83 -2.61 -22.32
N VAL A 166 -6.50 -1.63 -23.17
CA VAL A 166 -6.95 -0.23 -23.01
C VAL A 166 -8.48 -0.15 -23.06
N LYS A 167 -9.13 -0.91 -23.95
CA LYS A 167 -10.59 -1.00 -24.00
C LYS A 167 -11.19 -1.59 -22.73
N MET A 168 -10.47 -2.51 -22.08
CA MET A 168 -10.88 -3.13 -20.82
C MET A 168 -10.55 -2.29 -19.58
N THR A 169 -9.78 -1.20 -19.71
CA THR A 169 -9.28 -0.43 -18.56
C THR A 169 -10.41 0.03 -17.63
N LEU A 170 -11.52 0.55 -18.17
CA LEU A 170 -12.65 0.94 -17.33
C LEU A 170 -13.19 -0.23 -16.49
N VAL A 171 -13.35 -1.40 -17.10
CA VAL A 171 -13.83 -2.61 -16.42
C VAL A 171 -12.83 -3.09 -15.39
N LEU A 172 -11.54 -3.12 -15.74
CA LEU A 172 -10.45 -3.47 -14.83
C LEU A 172 -10.40 -2.53 -13.62
N THR A 173 -10.58 -1.22 -13.83
CA THR A 173 -10.63 -0.25 -12.74
C THR A 173 -11.84 -0.46 -11.84
N ILE A 174 -13.03 -0.77 -12.39
CA ILE A 174 -14.21 -1.11 -11.58
C ILE A 174 -13.93 -2.35 -10.72
N PHE A 175 -13.38 -3.43 -11.30
CA PHE A 175 -12.98 -4.61 -10.55
C PHE A 175 -11.92 -4.27 -9.49
N GLY A 176 -10.95 -3.44 -9.84
CA GLY A 176 -9.89 -2.98 -8.95
C GLY A 176 -10.44 -2.29 -7.72
N VAL A 177 -11.41 -1.39 -7.89
CA VAL A 177 -12.07 -0.68 -6.77
C VAL A 177 -12.87 -1.63 -5.89
N VAL A 178 -13.68 -2.50 -6.49
CA VAL A 178 -14.49 -3.45 -5.74
C VAL A 178 -13.60 -4.38 -4.93
N LEU A 179 -12.59 -4.98 -5.55
CA LEU A 179 -11.66 -5.89 -4.89
C LEU A 179 -10.81 -5.18 -3.82
N SER A 180 -10.38 -3.95 -4.06
CA SER A 180 -9.63 -3.15 -3.08
C SER A 180 -10.49 -2.80 -1.87
N THR A 181 -11.75 -2.42 -2.11
CA THR A 181 -12.71 -2.13 -1.03
C THR A 181 -12.95 -3.36 -0.18
N LEU A 182 -13.22 -4.51 -0.80
CA LEU A 182 -13.43 -5.78 -0.11
C LEU A 182 -12.19 -6.17 0.70
N HIS A 183 -11.03 -6.24 0.07
CA HIS A 183 -9.80 -6.65 0.73
C HIS A 183 -9.45 -5.77 1.95
N GLN A 184 -9.40 -4.44 1.77
CA GLN A 184 -9.01 -3.52 2.84
C GLN A 184 -10.01 -3.55 3.99
N SER A 185 -11.31 -3.66 3.68
CA SER A 185 -12.36 -3.77 4.69
C SER A 185 -12.28 -5.11 5.44
N SER A 186 -12.05 -6.21 4.72
CA SER A 186 -11.96 -7.56 5.30
C SER A 186 -10.69 -7.74 6.14
N LEU A 187 -9.59 -7.05 5.82
CA LEU A 187 -8.42 -6.94 6.72
C LEU A 187 -8.81 -6.30 8.06
N GLY A 188 -9.57 -5.20 8.05
CA GLY A 188 -10.09 -4.60 9.28
C GLY A 188 -11.06 -5.52 10.03
N ALA A 189 -11.88 -6.30 9.31
CA ALA A 189 -12.81 -7.25 9.89
C ALA A 189 -12.13 -8.42 10.62
N LEU A 190 -10.88 -8.78 10.26
CA LEU A 190 -10.11 -9.80 10.99
C LEU A 190 -9.94 -9.46 12.48
N PHE A 191 -9.95 -8.18 12.82
CA PHE A 191 -9.85 -7.76 14.22
C PHE A 191 -11.19 -7.84 14.97
N LEU A 192 -12.32 -7.88 14.27
CA LEU A 192 -13.65 -8.04 14.89
C LEU A 192 -13.87 -9.45 15.45
N ILE A 193 -13.22 -10.46 14.87
CA ILE A 193 -13.30 -11.84 15.36
C ILE A 193 -12.41 -12.11 16.58
N ALA A 194 -11.52 -11.17 16.92
CA ALA A 194 -10.57 -11.28 18.03
C ALA A 194 -10.59 -10.03 18.93
N PRO A 195 -11.75 -9.68 19.53
CA PRO A 195 -11.91 -8.42 20.27
C PRO A 195 -10.94 -8.27 21.44
N SER A 196 -10.57 -9.38 22.10
CA SER A 196 -9.61 -9.39 23.22
C SER A 196 -8.17 -9.04 22.82
N LYS A 197 -7.86 -9.01 21.53
CA LYS A 197 -6.53 -8.67 21.01
C LYS A 197 -6.36 -7.17 20.74
N LEU A 198 -7.44 -6.39 20.80
CA LEU A 198 -7.40 -4.94 20.61
C LEU A 198 -7.74 -4.21 21.91
N HIS A 199 -6.99 -3.14 22.16
CA HIS A 199 -7.32 -2.23 23.25
C HIS A 199 -8.63 -1.48 22.94
N PRO A 200 -9.51 -1.20 23.92
CA PRO A 200 -10.85 -0.64 23.67
C PRO A 200 -10.88 0.71 22.92
N LEU A 201 -9.78 1.47 22.96
CA LEU A 201 -9.65 2.70 22.16
C LEU A 201 -9.51 2.45 20.65
N TRP A 202 -8.97 1.29 20.24
CA TRP A 202 -8.81 0.91 18.84
C TRP A 202 -9.89 -0.06 18.36
N TYR A 203 -10.55 -0.76 19.29
CA TYR A 203 -11.64 -1.66 18.94
C TYR A 203 -12.92 -0.88 18.61
N SER A 204 -13.49 -1.13 17.44
CA SER A 204 -14.77 -0.56 17.01
C SER A 204 -15.42 -1.48 15.97
N PRO A 205 -16.75 -1.65 15.96
CA PRO A 205 -17.46 -2.35 14.88
C PRO A 205 -17.18 -1.76 13.49
N TYR A 206 -16.74 -0.50 13.42
CA TYR A 206 -16.41 0.21 12.18
C TYR A 206 -14.97 -0.01 11.70
N LEU A 207 -14.19 -0.92 12.31
CA LEU A 207 -12.83 -1.25 11.88
C LEU A 207 -12.68 -1.51 10.37
N PRO A 208 -13.59 -2.23 9.68
CA PRO A 208 -13.52 -2.38 8.23
C PRO A 208 -13.48 -1.05 7.48
N VAL A 209 -14.33 -0.10 7.89
CA VAL A 209 -14.39 1.24 7.29
C VAL A 209 -13.11 2.03 7.62
N TYR A 210 -12.60 1.89 8.84
CA TYR A 210 -11.38 2.60 9.26
C TYR A 210 -10.18 2.16 8.42
N PHE A 211 -10.01 0.86 8.20
CA PHE A 211 -8.93 0.31 7.37
C PHE A 211 -9.05 0.75 5.92
N PHE A 212 -10.25 0.73 5.36
CA PHE A 212 -10.49 1.21 4.01
C PHE A 212 -10.14 2.70 3.86
N VAL A 213 -10.64 3.57 4.75
CA VAL A 213 -10.35 5.02 4.71
C VAL A 213 -8.87 5.31 4.91
N SER A 214 -8.19 4.63 5.85
CA SER A 214 -6.76 4.79 6.07
C SER A 214 -5.93 4.33 4.87
N SER A 215 -6.36 3.29 4.15
CA SER A 215 -5.67 2.85 2.92
C SER A 215 -5.72 3.90 1.82
N ILE A 216 -6.83 4.65 1.69
CA ILE A 216 -6.92 5.75 0.71
C ILE A 216 -5.91 6.84 1.05
N ILE A 217 -5.80 7.22 2.33
CA ILE A 217 -4.84 8.22 2.80
C ILE A 217 -3.41 7.77 2.55
N ALA A 218 -3.09 6.51 2.88
CA ALA A 218 -1.78 5.92 2.65
C ALA A 218 -1.43 5.91 1.16
N GLY A 219 -2.37 5.49 0.30
CA GLY A 219 -2.20 5.49 -1.15
C GLY A 219 -1.96 6.88 -1.74
N LEU A 220 -2.76 7.88 -1.34
CA LEU A 220 -2.56 9.28 -1.77
C LEU A 220 -1.21 9.82 -1.32
N SER A 221 -0.83 9.56 -0.07
CA SER A 221 0.45 10.00 0.48
C SER A 221 1.63 9.32 -0.20
N MET A 222 1.51 8.03 -0.54
CA MET A 222 2.55 7.29 -1.27
C MET A 222 2.74 7.84 -2.69
N VAL A 223 1.66 8.15 -3.41
CA VAL A 223 1.75 8.76 -4.75
C VAL A 223 2.44 10.12 -4.69
N ILE A 224 2.14 10.95 -3.70
CA ILE A 224 2.83 12.23 -3.48
C ILE A 224 4.33 12.01 -3.22
N PHE A 225 4.66 11.07 -2.33
CA PHE A 225 6.03 10.76 -1.96
C PHE A 225 6.85 10.28 -3.15
N GLU A 226 6.33 9.32 -3.91
CA GLU A 226 6.99 8.77 -5.10
C GLU A 226 7.11 9.80 -6.23
N SER A 227 6.09 10.62 -6.45
CA SER A 227 6.14 11.71 -7.44
C SER A 227 7.23 12.71 -7.07
N THR A 228 7.33 13.09 -5.79
CA THR A 228 8.35 14.02 -5.29
C THR A 228 9.76 13.47 -5.48
N LEU A 229 10.01 12.21 -5.09
CA LEU A 229 11.30 11.57 -5.28
C LEU A 229 11.65 11.40 -6.76
N SER A 230 10.68 11.00 -7.58
CA SER A 230 10.88 10.81 -9.02
C SER A 230 11.22 12.12 -9.71
N HIS A 231 10.56 13.22 -9.34
CA HIS A 231 10.88 14.54 -9.85
C HIS A 231 12.27 15.02 -9.38
N HIS A 232 12.68 14.71 -8.15
CA HIS A 232 13.99 15.11 -7.67
C HIS A 232 15.15 14.36 -8.35
N TYR A 233 15.03 13.04 -8.53
CA TYR A 233 16.12 12.19 -9.01
C TYR A 233 16.05 11.83 -10.50
N PHE A 234 14.88 11.95 -11.12
CA PHE A 234 14.64 11.50 -12.50
C PHE A 234 13.95 12.55 -13.38
N ALA A 235 13.94 13.84 -12.99
CA ALA A 235 13.35 14.93 -13.80
C ALA A 235 13.81 14.91 -15.26
N GLU A 236 15.09 14.62 -15.51
CA GLU A 236 15.69 14.54 -16.85
C GLU A 236 15.12 13.42 -17.75
N LYS A 237 14.39 12.46 -17.16
CA LYS A 237 13.78 11.32 -17.85
C LYS A 237 12.25 11.44 -17.94
N MET A 238 11.67 12.53 -17.44
CA MET A 238 10.23 12.77 -17.42
C MET A 238 9.81 13.62 -18.62
N ASP A 239 8.65 13.29 -19.20
CA ASP A 239 8.07 14.10 -20.27
C ASP A 239 7.66 15.49 -19.76
N GLU A 240 7.63 16.49 -20.66
CA GLU A 240 7.26 17.88 -20.33
C GLU A 240 5.88 18.01 -19.66
N THR A 241 4.92 17.16 -20.06
CA THR A 241 3.59 17.10 -19.43
C THR A 241 3.66 16.65 -17.97
N HIS A 242 4.49 15.65 -17.65
CA HIS A 242 4.65 15.19 -16.27
C HIS A 242 5.34 16.25 -15.40
N LEU A 243 6.30 17.00 -15.95
CA LEU A 243 6.98 18.07 -15.24
C LEU A 243 6.04 19.26 -14.95
N SER A 244 5.25 19.67 -15.95
CA SER A 244 4.33 20.80 -15.81
C SER A 244 3.11 20.53 -14.91
N GLU A 245 2.60 19.30 -14.90
CA GLU A 245 1.43 18.93 -14.11
C GLU A 245 1.76 18.50 -12.67
N ASN A 246 3.03 18.20 -12.36
CA ASN A 246 3.42 17.58 -11.08
C ASN A 246 2.93 18.37 -9.85
N GLU A 247 3.11 19.68 -9.84
CA GLU A 247 2.66 20.51 -8.71
C GLU A 247 1.14 20.45 -8.56
N GLY A 248 0.38 20.60 -9.65
CA GLY A 248 -1.08 20.54 -9.61
C GLY A 248 -1.64 19.18 -9.19
N VAL A 249 -0.98 18.10 -9.61
CA VAL A 249 -1.29 16.72 -9.19
C VAL A 249 -1.01 16.53 -7.71
N THR A 250 0.19 16.93 -7.26
CA THR A 250 0.64 16.79 -5.87
C THR A 250 -0.25 17.57 -4.90
N LEU A 251 -0.52 18.84 -5.21
CA LEU A 251 -1.43 19.67 -4.41
C LEU A 251 -2.86 19.11 -4.43
N GLY A 252 -3.31 18.60 -5.57
CA GLY A 252 -4.62 17.97 -5.71
C GLY A 252 -4.79 16.73 -4.83
N PHE A 253 -3.78 15.86 -4.77
CA PHE A 253 -3.79 14.69 -3.88
C PHE A 253 -3.59 15.07 -2.42
N ALA A 254 -2.77 16.06 -2.10
CA ALA A 254 -2.61 16.56 -0.74
C ALA A 254 -3.95 17.11 -0.21
N LYS A 255 -4.65 17.91 -1.02
CA LYS A 255 -6.00 18.41 -0.67
C LYS A 255 -6.98 17.27 -0.40
N ALA A 256 -7.00 16.26 -1.28
CA ALA A 256 -7.85 15.10 -1.09
C ALA A 256 -7.49 14.34 0.20
N ALA A 257 -6.20 14.10 0.44
CA ALA A 257 -5.71 13.44 1.65
C ALA A 257 -6.09 14.23 2.92
N SER A 258 -5.99 15.56 2.89
CA SER A 258 -6.42 16.44 3.99
C SER A 258 -7.89 16.24 4.35
N PHE A 259 -8.79 16.26 3.35
CA PHE A 259 -10.23 16.04 3.57
C PHE A 259 -10.53 14.65 4.10
N VAL A 260 -9.88 13.62 3.55
CA VAL A 260 -10.09 12.23 3.99
C VAL A 260 -9.58 12.04 5.42
N LEU A 261 -8.42 12.62 5.77
CA LEU A 261 -7.89 12.61 7.14
C LEU A 261 -8.80 13.36 8.13
N ALA A 262 -9.35 14.51 7.73
CA ALA A 262 -10.30 15.26 8.56
C ALA A 262 -11.57 14.43 8.81
N GLY A 263 -12.09 13.77 7.78
CA GLY A 263 -13.21 12.84 7.90
C GLY A 263 -12.88 11.66 8.82
N TYR A 264 -11.71 11.04 8.65
CA TYR A 264 -11.23 9.94 9.50
C TYR A 264 -11.11 10.36 10.97
N PHE A 265 -10.56 11.55 11.23
CA PHE A 265 -10.45 12.13 12.57
C PHE A 265 -11.81 12.31 13.24
N ILE A 266 -12.78 12.89 12.52
CA ILE A 266 -14.16 13.08 13.01
C ILE A 266 -14.79 11.72 13.33
N ILE A 267 -14.66 10.74 12.43
CA ILE A 267 -15.19 9.39 12.63
C ILE A 267 -14.57 8.73 13.87
N LYS A 268 -13.27 8.92 14.12
CA LYS A 268 -12.57 8.41 15.32
C LYS A 268 -13.08 9.05 16.60
N ILE A 269 -13.26 10.37 16.63
CA ILE A 269 -13.82 11.09 17.81
C ILE A 269 -15.24 10.60 18.09
N ILE A 270 -16.06 10.47 17.05
CA ILE A 270 -17.42 9.93 17.17
C ILE A 270 -17.35 8.49 17.73
N GLY A 271 -16.42 7.66 17.25
CA GLY A 271 -16.21 6.30 17.77
C GLY A 271 -15.92 6.26 19.27
N ILE A 272 -15.02 7.10 19.77
CA ILE A 272 -14.71 7.21 21.21
C ILE A 272 -15.96 7.65 21.99
N SER A 273 -16.70 8.60 21.44
CA SER A 273 -17.93 9.13 22.04
C SER A 273 -19.00 8.04 22.20
N PHE A 274 -19.17 7.20 21.17
CA PHE A 274 -20.13 6.09 21.21
C PHE A 274 -19.72 4.97 22.17
N SER A 275 -18.43 4.68 22.29
CA SER A 275 -17.93 3.64 23.19
C SER A 275 -17.70 4.10 24.64
N ASP A 276 -17.95 5.38 24.93
CA ASP A 276 -17.74 6.03 26.24
C ASP A 276 -16.37 5.74 26.88
N ASN A 277 -15.34 5.65 26.03
CA ASN A 277 -13.99 5.25 26.43
C ASN A 277 -13.07 6.43 26.77
N TRP A 278 -13.64 7.61 27.04
CA TRP A 278 -12.89 8.85 27.33
C TRP A 278 -11.92 8.70 28.51
N TYR A 279 -12.32 7.93 29.52
CA TYR A 279 -11.49 7.67 30.71
C TYR A 279 -10.18 6.92 30.38
N LEU A 280 -10.13 6.18 29.27
CA LEU A 280 -8.94 5.45 28.86
C LEU A 280 -7.87 6.36 28.24
N LEU A 281 -8.20 7.58 27.83
CA LEU A 281 -7.24 8.50 27.20
C LEU A 281 -6.11 8.93 28.14
N GLY A 282 -6.35 8.93 29.45
CA GLY A 282 -5.31 9.24 30.46
C GLY A 282 -4.36 8.09 30.77
N THR A 283 -4.58 6.90 30.20
CA THR A 283 -3.72 5.73 30.42
C THR A 283 -2.49 5.77 29.51
N SER A 284 -1.50 4.91 29.77
CA SER A 284 -0.31 4.78 28.89
C SER A 284 -0.67 4.47 27.44
N TYR A 285 -1.65 3.59 27.21
CA TYR A 285 -2.18 3.31 25.87
C TYR A 285 -3.03 4.46 25.34
N GLY A 286 -3.74 5.19 26.20
CA GLY A 286 -4.44 6.43 25.84
C GLY A 286 -3.51 7.48 25.23
N ILE A 287 -2.31 7.64 25.79
CA ILE A 287 -1.29 8.56 25.25
C ILE A 287 -0.86 8.12 23.85
N TRP A 288 -0.60 6.83 23.62
CA TRP A 288 -0.26 6.32 22.28
C TRP A 288 -1.39 6.53 21.27
N PHE A 289 -2.63 6.34 21.70
CA PHE A 289 -3.80 6.65 20.88
C PHE A 289 -3.86 8.14 20.52
N LEU A 290 -3.58 9.04 21.47
CA LEU A 290 -3.54 10.48 21.20
C LEU A 290 -2.39 10.86 20.26
N VAL A 291 -1.22 10.20 20.37
CA VAL A 291 -0.11 10.38 19.44
C VAL A 291 -0.53 10.00 18.01
N GLU A 292 -1.25 8.88 17.85
CA GLU A 292 -1.81 8.49 16.56
C GLU A 292 -2.78 9.53 16.02
N ILE A 293 -3.80 9.88 16.81
CA ILE A 293 -4.91 10.73 16.37
C ILE A 293 -4.49 12.19 16.18
N LEU A 294 -3.67 12.75 17.05
CA LEU A 294 -3.20 14.13 16.93
C LEU A 294 -1.97 14.24 16.04
N GLY A 295 -1.00 13.34 16.19
CA GLY A 295 0.29 13.40 15.51
C GLY A 295 0.27 12.81 14.10
N PHE A 296 -0.44 11.70 13.87
CA PHE A 296 -0.44 11.03 12.56
C PHE A 296 -1.73 11.21 11.77
N VAL A 297 -2.80 11.77 12.38
CA VAL A 297 -4.05 12.09 11.66
C VAL A 297 -4.27 13.60 11.57
N ALA A 298 -4.46 14.30 12.71
CA ALA A 298 -4.83 15.71 12.70
C ALA A 298 -3.71 16.61 12.16
N LEU A 299 -2.46 16.40 12.59
CA LEU A 299 -1.33 17.19 12.13
C LEU A 299 -1.09 17.05 10.62
N PRO A 300 -1.00 15.84 10.02
CA PRO A 300 -0.90 15.70 8.57
C PRO A 300 -2.11 16.28 7.83
N SER A 301 -3.33 16.17 8.38
CA SER A 301 -4.52 16.80 7.80
C SER A 301 -4.34 18.31 7.68
N PHE A 302 -3.84 18.96 8.74
CA PHE A 302 -3.56 20.38 8.76
C PHE A 302 -2.40 20.77 7.83
N LEU A 303 -1.30 20.02 7.85
CA LEU A 303 -0.15 20.27 6.98
C LEU A 303 -0.54 20.18 5.49
N TYR A 304 -1.32 19.17 5.12
CA TYR A 304 -1.85 19.06 3.76
C TYR A 304 -2.89 20.14 3.42
N ALA A 305 -3.58 20.72 4.40
CA ALA A 305 -4.51 21.83 4.15
C ALA A 305 -3.79 23.16 3.93
N VAL A 306 -2.67 23.39 4.65
CA VAL A 306 -1.89 24.64 4.60
C VAL A 306 -0.87 24.64 3.46
N GLY A 307 -0.32 23.45 3.13
CA GLY A 307 0.64 23.29 2.05
C GLY A 307 0.04 23.28 0.64
N VAL A 308 -1.29 23.38 0.52
CA VAL A 308 -2.07 23.47 -0.73
C VAL A 308 -2.66 24.86 -0.87
#